data_AF-A0A535XUB5-F1
#
_entry.id   AF-A0A535XUB5-F1
#
_cell.length_a   1.000
_cell.length_b   1.000
_cell.length_c   1.000
_cell.angle_alpha   90.00
_cell.angle_beta   90.00
_cell.angle_gamma   90.00
#
_symmetry.space_group_name_H-M   'P 1'
#
loop_
_entity.id
_entity.type
_entity.pdbx_description
1 polymer ?
#
loop_
_entity_poly.entity_id
_entity_poly.type
_entity_poly.pdbx_seq_one_letter_code
_entity_poly.pdbx_strand_id
1 'polypeptide(L)' 'MDDAVIREVASETVRTWPDLARGTRTARPKAWGALAGHGVAALRARLGRQLTDAERRALWTALWREAERAP' A
#
# COMPACT_ATOMS: atom_id res chain seq x y z
N MET A 1 -7.05 10.58 12.71
CA MET A 1 -5.57 10.65 12.81
C MET A 1 -4.90 9.57 11.96
N ASP A 2 -5.56 8.42 11.77
CA ASP A 2 -5.01 7.25 11.04
C ASP A 2 -4.82 7.45 9.54
N ASP A 3 -5.65 8.29 8.90
CA ASP A 3 -5.57 8.56 7.45
C ASP A 3 -4.22 9.12 6.99
N ALA A 4 -3.56 9.93 7.83
CA ALA A 4 -2.25 10.47 7.49
C ALA A 4 -1.18 9.38 7.49
N VAL A 5 -1.19 8.50 8.50
CA VAL A 5 -0.28 7.36 8.62
C VAL A 5 -0.50 6.36 7.48
N ILE A 6 -1.76 6.11 7.10
CA ILE A 6 -2.10 5.24 5.98
C ILE A 6 -1.51 5.79 4.66
N ARG A 7 -1.62 7.09 4.42
CA ARG A 7 -1.04 7.73 3.22
C ARG A 7 0.48 7.70 3.23
N GLU A 8 1.11 7.96 4.37
CA GLU A 8 2.57 7.87 4.55
C GLU A 8 3.05 6.46 4.21
N VAL A 9 2.48 5.44 4.85
CA VAL A 9 2.83 4.03 4.60
C VAL A 9 2.60 3.63 3.15
N ALA A 10 1.50 4.07 2.53
CA ALA A 10 1.23 3.79 1.12
C ALA A 10 2.33 4.37 0.20
N SER A 11 2.70 5.64 0.41
CA SER A 11 3.74 6.30 -0.39
C SER A 11 5.10 5.64 -0.19
N GLU A 12 5.47 5.33 1.06
CA GLU A 12 6.71 4.60 1.38
C GLU A 12 6.75 3.21 0.75
N THR A 13 5.63 2.47 0.80
CA THR A 13 5.54 1.13 0.22
C THR A 13 5.76 1.17 -1.29
N VAL A 14 5.13 2.11 -1.99
CA VAL A 14 5.28 2.28 -3.45
C VAL A 14 6.72 2.67 -3.82
N ARG A 15 7.35 3.56 -3.04
CA ARG A 15 8.75 3.96 -3.24
C ARG A 15 9.74 2.83 -2.97
N THR A 16 9.45 1.98 -1.99
CA THR A 16 10.29 0.83 -1.64
C THR A 16 10.18 -0.29 -2.68
N TRP A 17 9.01 -0.44 -3.30
CA TRP A 17 8.72 -1.52 -4.25
C TRP A 17 8.25 -0.98 -5.62
N PRO A 18 9.11 -0.22 -6.34
CA PRO A 18 8.72 0.41 -7.60
C PRO A 18 8.33 -0.62 -8.68
N ASP A 19 8.95 -1.80 -8.70
CA ASP A 19 8.60 -2.87 -9.63
C ASP A 19 7.19 -3.42 -9.40
N LEU A 20 6.76 -3.52 -8.14
CA LEU A 20 5.41 -3.98 -7.80
C LEU A 20 4.38 -2.88 -8.08
N ALA A 21 4.73 -1.60 -7.88
CA ALA A 21 3.90 -0.47 -8.27
C ALA A 21 3.71 -0.42 -9.80
N ARG A 22 4.79 -0.58 -10.57
CA ARG A 22 4.73 -0.70 -12.03
C ARG A 22 3.90 -1.91 -12.46
N GLY A 23 4.16 -3.07 -11.86
CA GLY A 23 3.39 -4.28 -12.14
C GLY A 23 1.90 -4.14 -11.82
N THR A 24 1.55 -3.38 -10.77
CA THR A 24 0.15 -3.07 -10.43
C THR A 24 -0.49 -2.25 -11.55
N ARG A 25 0.18 -1.18 -12.01
CA ARG A 25 -0.30 -0.35 -13.14
C ARG A 25 -0.45 -1.12 -14.44
N THR A 26 0.48 -2.03 -14.73
CA THR A 26 0.46 -2.81 -15.97
C THR A 26 -0.34 -4.12 -15.86
N ALA A 27 -1.18 -4.26 -14.82
CA ALA A 27 -1.97 -5.46 -14.55
C ALA A 27 -1.16 -6.78 -14.51
N ARG A 28 0.12 -6.71 -14.10
CA ARG A 28 0.98 -7.89 -13.92
C ARG A 28 0.37 -8.78 -12.83
N PRO A 29 0.16 -10.08 -13.11
CA PRO A 29 -0.32 -11.01 -12.11
C PRO A 29 0.53 -10.97 -10.83
N LYS A 30 -0.15 -11.04 -9.68
CA LYS A 30 0.44 -11.03 -8.32
C LYS A 30 1.14 -9.74 -7.88
N ALA A 31 1.34 -8.74 -8.76
CA ALA A 31 2.01 -7.49 -8.38
C ALA A 31 1.20 -6.71 -7.36
N TRP A 32 -0.10 -6.52 -7.61
CA TRP A 32 -1.01 -5.87 -6.66
C TRP A 32 -1.07 -6.59 -5.31
N GLY A 33 -1.25 -7.91 -5.33
CA GLY A 33 -1.35 -8.71 -4.10
C GLY A 33 -0.09 -8.62 -3.24
N ALA A 34 1.09 -8.62 -3.86
CA ALA A 34 2.36 -8.43 -3.16
C ALA A 34 2.48 -7.01 -2.59
N LEU A 35 2.20 -5.98 -3.39
CA LEU A 35 2.26 -4.57 -2.97
C LEU A 35 1.31 -4.30 -1.78
N ALA A 36 0.06 -4.76 -1.89
CA ALA A 36 -0.93 -4.67 -0.83
C ALA A 36 -0.49 -5.41 0.44
N GLY A 37 0.13 -6.59 0.29
CA GLY A 37 0.70 -7.35 1.41
C GLY A 37 1.80 -6.58 2.15
N HIS A 38 2.73 -5.96 1.41
CA HIS A 38 3.79 -5.12 1.99
C HIS A 38 3.22 -3.92 2.74
N GLY A 39 2.25 -3.20 2.16
CA GLY A 39 1.63 -2.07 2.84
C GLY A 39 0.90 -2.47 4.12
N VAL A 40 0.14 -3.58 4.09
CA VAL A 40 -0.55 -4.12 5.27
C VAL A 40 0.44 -4.51 6.37
N ALA A 41 1.55 -5.15 6.01
CA ALA A 41 2.58 -5.53 6.98
C ALA A 41 3.25 -4.29 7.60
N ALA A 42 3.59 -3.29 6.78
CA ALA A 42 4.19 -2.04 7.24
C ALA A 42 3.27 -1.26 8.18
N LEU A 43 1.98 -1.14 7.83
CA LEU A 43 1.01 -0.43 8.66
C LEU A 43 0.73 -1.17 9.97
N ARG A 44 0.69 -2.51 9.96
CA ARG A 44 0.59 -3.32 11.19
C ARG A 44 1.80 -3.11 12.10
N ALA A 45 3.01 -3.07 11.54
CA ALA A 45 4.22 -2.80 12.30
C ALA A 45 4.20 -1.40 12.92
N ARG A 46 3.71 -0.39 12.18
CA ARG A 46 3.58 1.00 12.64
C ARG A 46 2.57 1.16 13.78
N LEU A 47 1.42 0.49 13.69
CA LEU A 47 0.33 0.59 14.67
C LEU A 47 0.49 -0.35 15.87
N GLY A 48 1.36 -1.38 15.78
CA GLY A 48 1.53 -2.39 16.81
C GLY A 48 0.31 -3.29 17.03
N ARG A 49 -0.66 -3.28 16.11
CA ARG A 49 -1.91 -4.05 16.19
C ARG A 49 -2.39 -4.54 14.84
N GLN A 50 -3.44 -5.36 14.86
CA GLN A 50 -4.18 -5.73 13.64
C GLN A 50 -4.89 -4.51 13.04
N LEU A 51 -4.99 -4.52 11.72
CA LEU A 51 -5.79 -3.56 10.95
C LEU A 51 -7.25 -3.95 11.00
N THR A 52 -8.10 -2.96 11.21
CA THR A 52 -9.53 -3.07 10.92
C THR A 52 -9.77 -3.20 9.42
N ASP A 53 -10.95 -3.69 9.03
CA ASP A 53 -11.30 -3.79 7.61
C ASP A 53 -11.36 -2.41 6.93
N ALA A 54 -11.82 -1.39 7.66
CA ALA A 54 -11.86 -0.01 7.17
C ALA A 54 -10.45 0.53 6.87
N GLU A 55 -9.51 0.36 7.79
CA GLU A 55 -8.11 0.79 7.59
C GLU A 55 -7.44 0.02 6.44
N ARG A 56 -7.74 -1.28 6.31
CA ARG A 56 -7.23 -2.09 5.20
C ARG A 56 -7.72 -1.57 3.85
N ARG A 57 -9.01 -1.28 3.72
CA ARG A 57 -9.59 -0.71 2.49
C ARG A 57 -9.04 0.68 2.18
N ALA A 58 -8.88 1.52 3.20
CA ALA A 58 -8.27 2.85 3.06
C ALA A 58 -6.82 2.74 2.57
N LEU A 59 -6.04 1.82 3.13
CA LEU A 59 -4.68 1.55 2.70
C LEU A 59 -4.60 1.05 1.25
N TRP A 60 -5.46 0.12 0.86
CA TRP A 60 -5.51 -0.33 -0.53
C TRP A 60 -5.85 0.81 -1.49
N THR A 61 -6.82 1.65 -1.12
CA THR A 61 -7.18 2.83 -1.93
C THR A 61 -5.99 3.79 -2.07
N ALA A 62 -5.25 4.01 -0.99
CA ALA A 62 -4.06 4.86 -1.00
C ALA A 62 -2.92 4.26 -1.85
N LEU A 63 -2.62 2.96 -1.68
CA LEU A 63 -1.61 2.24 -2.46
C LEU A 63 -1.91 2.27 -3.95
N TRP A 64 -3.18 2.07 -4.33
CA TRP A 64 -3.59 2.12 -5.72
C TRP A 64 -3.32 3.49 -6.34
N ARG A 65 -3.77 4.56 -5.66
CA ARG A 65 -3.54 5.95 -6.10
C ARG A 65 -2.05 6.31 -6.20
N GLU A 66 -1.25 5.88 -5.23
CA GLU A 66 0.20 6.14 -5.25
C GLU A 66 0.89 5.32 -6.34
N ALA A 67 0.49 4.06 -6.57
CA ALA A 67 1.02 3.23 -7.64
C ALA A 67 0.71 3.82 -9.03
N GLU A 68 -0.48 4.40 -9.24
CA GLU A 68 -0.85 5.10 -10.48
C GLU A 68 0.01 6.35 -10.73
N ARG A 69 0.41 7.06 -9.66
CA ARG A 69 1.23 8.28 -9.73
C ARG A 69 2.72 8.04 -9.81
N ALA A 70 3.19 6.85 -9.42
CA ALA A 70 4.60 6.50 -9.51
C ALA A 70 5.06 6.61 -10.99
N PRO A 71 6.27 7.13 -11.27
CA PRO A 71 6.79 7.23 -12.64
C PRO A 71 6.87 5.86 -13.31
#